data_AF-A0A223ZX26-F1
#
_entry.id   AF-A0A223ZX26-F1
#
_cell.length_a   1.000
_cell.length_b   1.000
_cell.length_c   1.000
_cell.angle_alpha   90.00
_cell.angle_beta   90.00
_cell.angle_gamma   90.00
#
_symmetry.space_group_name_H-M   'P 1'
#
loop_
_entity.id
_entity.type
_entity.pdbx_description
1 polymer ?
#
loop_
_entity_poly.entity_id
_entity_poly.type
_entity_poly.pdbx_seq_one_letter_code
_entity_poly.pdbx_strand_id
1 'polypeptide(L)'
;DTMDGVDPELVVGASTEVTAGEHSLVTAGGTEPATGTNATACTPGAWNLARMLQAAESWPMNFGFLGKGNASTGEPLAEQLRAGACGLKL
;
A
#
# COMPACT_ATOMS: atom_id res chain seq x y z
N ASP A 1 -16.51 -0.03 -28.17
CA ASP A 1 -17.65 -0.96 -28.24
C ASP A 1 -17.39 -2.09 -29.22
N THR A 2 -16.20 -2.69 -29.13
CA THR A 2 -15.63 -3.54 -30.19
C THR A 2 -14.87 -4.76 -29.64
N MET A 3 -14.77 -4.86 -28.31
CA MET A 3 -14.04 -5.90 -27.61
C MET A 3 -14.99 -6.57 -26.63
N ASP A 4 -14.96 -7.90 -26.59
CA ASP A 4 -15.80 -8.69 -25.70
C ASP A 4 -15.24 -8.69 -24.27
N GLY A 5 -16.12 -8.75 -23.26
CA GLY A 5 -15.73 -8.97 -21.86
C GLY A 5 -15.14 -7.77 -21.11
N VAL A 6 -15.33 -6.55 -21.61
CA VAL A 6 -14.93 -5.33 -20.91
C VAL A 6 -15.89 -5.04 -19.76
N ASP A 7 -15.35 -4.89 -18.54
CA ASP A 7 -16.13 -4.50 -17.36
C ASP A 7 -16.61 -3.03 -17.47
N PRO A 8 -17.87 -2.72 -17.12
CA PRO A 8 -18.40 -1.36 -17.15
C PRO A 8 -17.60 -0.32 -16.34
N GLU A 9 -16.89 -0.73 -15.28
CA GLU A 9 -16.07 0.17 -14.45
C GLU A 9 -14.65 0.38 -15.01
N LEU A 10 -14.25 -0.36 -16.05
CA LEU A 10 -12.87 -0.36 -16.60
C LEU A 10 -12.81 0.14 -18.05
N VAL A 11 -13.68 1.09 -18.41
CA VAL A 11 -13.75 1.65 -19.76
C VAL A 11 -12.63 2.67 -20.01
N VAL A 12 -11.85 2.47 -21.07
CA VAL A 12 -10.89 3.45 -21.59
C VAL A 12 -11.63 4.40 -22.55
N GLY A 13 -11.72 5.68 -22.18
CA GLY A 13 -12.44 6.71 -22.93
C GLY A 13 -11.55 7.86 -23.38
N ALA A 14 -12.17 8.92 -23.92
CA ALA A 14 -11.47 10.08 -24.47
C ALA A 14 -10.64 10.87 -23.42
N SER A 15 -10.92 10.67 -22.13
CA SER A 15 -10.23 11.33 -21.01
C SER A 15 -9.34 10.40 -20.19
N THR A 16 -9.13 9.17 -20.66
CA THR A 16 -8.30 8.17 -19.96
C THR A 16 -6.84 8.32 -20.37
N GLU A 17 -5.96 8.56 -19.40
CA GLU A 17 -4.51 8.55 -19.60
C GLU A 17 -3.96 7.12 -19.43
N VAL A 18 -2.89 6.80 -20.16
CA VAL A 18 -2.36 5.43 -20.26
C VAL A 18 -0.88 5.42 -19.88
N THR A 19 -0.50 4.48 -19.02
CA THR A 19 0.90 4.14 -18.74
C THR A 19 1.16 2.72 -19.23
N ALA A 20 2.21 2.55 -20.03
CA ALA A 20 2.66 1.26 -20.52
C ALA A 20 3.26 0.42 -19.37
N GLY A 21 2.72 -0.78 -19.16
CA GLY A 21 3.09 -1.67 -18.05
C GLY A 21 3.67 -3.01 -18.50
N GLU A 22 3.79 -3.25 -19.81
CA GLU A 22 4.38 -4.46 -20.33
C GLU A 22 5.82 -4.63 -19.84
N HIS A 23 6.18 -5.86 -19.47
CA HIS A 23 7.48 -6.21 -18.89
C HIS A 23 7.87 -5.45 -17.60
N SER A 24 6.90 -4.81 -16.92
CA SER A 24 7.12 -4.09 -15.66
C SER A 24 6.40 -4.77 -14.49
N LEU A 25 6.90 -4.57 -13.26
CA LEU A 25 6.30 -5.07 -12.03
C LEU A 25 5.68 -3.90 -11.24
N VAL A 26 4.39 -3.96 -10.95
CA VAL A 26 3.67 -2.96 -10.14
C VAL A 26 3.48 -3.49 -8.73
N THR A 27 3.93 -2.74 -7.72
CA THR A 27 3.78 -3.07 -6.30
C THR A 27 3.25 -1.87 -5.52
N ALA A 28 2.61 -2.12 -4.37
CA ALA A 28 2.15 -1.04 -3.48
C ALA A 28 3.33 -0.23 -2.92
N GLY A 29 3.16 1.08 -2.75
CA GLY A 29 4.21 1.99 -2.27
C GLY A 29 4.66 1.69 -0.83
N GLY A 30 5.98 1.70 -0.61
CA GLY A 30 6.60 1.63 0.73
C GLY A 30 6.60 2.95 1.49
N THR A 31 6.90 2.91 2.80
CA THR A 31 6.87 4.05 3.74
C THR A 31 8.28 4.60 4.04
N GLU A 32 8.60 5.86 3.71
CA GLU A 32 9.73 6.71 4.20
C GLU A 32 11.18 6.12 4.15
N PRO A 33 12.26 6.89 3.85
CA PRO A 33 13.61 6.34 3.70
C PRO A 33 14.34 6.22 5.06
N ALA A 34 13.89 5.32 5.93
CA ALA A 34 14.66 4.89 7.11
C ALA A 34 15.44 3.60 6.80
N THR A 35 16.56 3.33 7.50
CA THR A 35 17.31 2.07 7.34
C THR A 35 16.42 0.83 7.47
N GLY A 36 15.39 0.90 8.33
CA GLY A 36 14.38 -0.15 8.48
C GLY A 36 13.48 -0.34 7.25
N THR A 37 13.08 0.73 6.58
CA THR A 37 12.29 0.66 5.33
C THR A 37 13.10 0.11 4.18
N ASN A 38 14.37 0.52 4.06
CA ASN A 38 15.26 0.02 3.02
C ASN A 38 15.51 -1.49 3.16
N ALA A 39 15.41 -2.02 4.38
CA ALA A 39 15.59 -3.44 4.67
C ALA A 39 14.26 -4.24 4.67
N THR A 40 13.15 -3.62 5.08
CA THR A 40 11.87 -4.29 5.29
C THR A 40 10.71 -3.39 4.88
N ALA A 41 9.71 -3.94 4.19
CA ALA A 41 8.48 -3.23 3.87
C ALA A 41 7.56 -3.16 5.11
N CYS A 42 8.01 -2.48 6.16
CA CYS A 42 7.32 -2.34 7.45
C CYS A 42 7.16 -0.86 7.83
N THR A 43 5.97 -0.49 8.28
CA THR A 43 5.58 0.78 8.91
C THR A 43 5.35 0.53 10.41
N PRO A 44 6.41 0.53 11.24
CA PRO A 44 6.31 0.01 12.61
C PRO A 44 5.55 0.96 13.55
N GLY A 45 4.52 0.45 14.20
CA GLY A 45 3.80 1.14 15.28
C GLY A 45 2.72 2.12 14.81
N ALA A 46 1.80 2.44 15.72
CA ALA A 46 0.58 3.21 15.40
C ALA A 46 0.86 4.62 14.90
N TRP A 47 1.86 5.31 15.46
CA TRP A 47 2.18 6.68 15.08
C TRP A 47 2.68 6.79 13.62
N ASN A 48 3.57 5.87 13.19
CA ASN A 48 4.08 5.86 11.82
C ASN A 48 2.98 5.49 10.82
N LEU A 49 2.10 4.55 11.18
CA LEU A 49 0.93 4.19 10.37
C LEU A 49 0.02 5.41 10.17
N ALA A 50 -0.29 6.16 11.24
CA ALA A 50 -1.09 7.36 11.14
C ALA A 50 -0.47 8.44 10.24
N ARG A 51 0.86 8.64 10.31
CA ARG A 51 1.57 9.58 9.42
C ARG A 51 1.52 9.15 7.97
N MET A 52 1.67 7.86 7.69
CA MET A 52 1.62 7.35 6.32
C MET A 52 0.23 7.35 5.71
N LEU A 53 -0.80 7.06 6.52
CA LEU A 53 -2.18 7.21 6.07
C LEU A 53 -2.51 8.66 5.72
N GLN A 54 -2.03 9.62 6.50
CA GLN A 54 -2.14 11.05 6.16
C GLN A 54 -1.36 11.42 4.89
N ALA A 55 -0.14 10.91 4.73
CA ALA A 55 0.65 11.15 3.52
C ALA A 55 0.04 10.50 2.27
N ALA A 56 -0.69 9.39 2.42
CA ALA A 56 -1.37 8.71 1.32
C ALA A 56 -2.50 9.55 0.70
N GLU A 57 -3.12 10.45 1.47
CA GLU A 57 -4.23 11.32 0.99
C GLU A 57 -3.82 12.24 -0.16
N SER A 58 -2.51 12.52 -0.34
CA SER A 58 -2.03 13.39 -1.43
C SER A 58 -1.89 12.70 -2.78
N TRP A 59 -2.10 11.37 -2.86
CA TRP A 59 -1.84 10.59 -4.06
C TRP A 59 -3.10 9.87 -4.54
N PRO A 60 -3.40 9.87 -5.85
CA PRO A 60 -4.57 9.19 -6.41
C PRO A 60 -4.30 7.70 -6.63
N MET A 61 -3.81 7.01 -5.59
CA MET A 61 -3.49 5.58 -5.63
C MET A 61 -4.03 4.87 -4.38
N ASN A 62 -4.31 3.58 -4.50
CA ASN A 62 -4.66 2.76 -3.34
C ASN A 62 -3.40 2.37 -2.56
N PHE A 63 -3.42 2.56 -1.24
CA PHE A 63 -2.30 2.25 -0.35
C PHE A 63 -2.66 1.14 0.64
N GLY A 64 -1.67 0.30 0.95
CA GLY A 64 -1.72 -0.66 2.04
C GLY A 64 -0.39 -0.65 2.79
N PHE A 65 -0.44 -0.47 4.11
CA PHE A 65 0.75 -0.41 4.95
C PHE A 65 0.87 -1.67 5.81
N LEU A 66 2.06 -2.28 5.82
CA LEU A 66 2.33 -3.47 6.64
C LEU A 66 3.01 -3.05 7.94
N GLY A 67 2.56 -3.58 9.08
CA GLY A 67 3.22 -3.40 10.37
C GLY A 67 4.41 -4.35 10.56
N LYS A 68 5.19 -4.12 11.62
CA LYS A 68 6.28 -5.02 12.02
C LYS A 68 5.74 -6.26 12.73
N GLY A 69 6.05 -7.44 12.19
CA GLY A 69 5.64 -8.73 12.74
C GLY A 69 6.57 -9.30 13.81
N ASN A 70 7.80 -8.80 13.95
CA ASN A 70 8.76 -9.32 14.92
C ASN A 70 8.44 -8.82 16.34
N ALA A 71 7.56 -9.53 17.04
CA ALA A 71 7.34 -9.42 18.48
C ALA A 71 7.02 -10.81 19.05
N SER A 72 7.39 -11.05 20.32
CA SER A 72 7.08 -12.31 21.02
C SER A 72 5.79 -12.25 21.85
N THR A 73 5.06 -11.13 21.76
CA THR A 73 3.80 -10.89 22.47
C THR A 73 2.75 -10.38 21.50
N GLY A 74 1.47 -10.66 21.78
CA GLY A 74 0.36 -10.32 20.88
C GLY A 74 -0.05 -8.85 20.91
N GLU A 75 0.09 -8.17 22.05
CA GLU A 75 -0.32 -6.77 22.23
C GLU A 75 0.26 -5.82 21.16
N PRO A 76 1.60 -5.80 20.92
CA PRO A 76 2.20 -4.86 19.97
C PRO A 76 1.84 -5.18 18.51
N LEU A 77 1.49 -6.42 18.21
CA LEU A 77 1.03 -6.84 16.88
C LEU A 77 -0.40 -6.35 16.65
N ALA A 78 -1.27 -6.55 17.65
CA ALA A 78 -2.67 -6.15 17.59
C ALA A 78 -2.83 -4.62 17.55
N GLU A 79 -1.96 -3.87 18.23
CA GLU A 79 -1.93 -2.40 18.16
C GLU A 79 -1.77 -1.90 16.71
N GLN A 80 -0.82 -2.47 15.96
CA GLN A 80 -0.54 -2.05 14.60
C GLN A 80 -1.71 -2.33 13.65
N LEU A 81 -2.37 -3.49 13.81
CA LEU A 81 -3.57 -3.82 13.05
C LEU A 81 -4.72 -2.84 13.34
N ARG A 82 -4.94 -2.52 14.62
CA ARG A 82 -5.96 -1.52 15.02
C ARG A 82 -5.62 -0.12 14.52
N ALA A 83 -4.33 0.21 14.36
CA ALA A 83 -3.87 1.48 13.83
C ALA A 83 -3.94 1.59 12.30
N GLY A 84 -4.37 0.54 11.59
CA GLY A 84 -4.61 0.56 10.15
C GLY A 84 -3.60 -0.22 9.31
N ALA A 85 -2.75 -1.06 9.91
CA ALA A 85 -1.93 -1.99 9.14
C ALA A 85 -2.80 -3.05 8.44
N CYS A 86 -2.59 -3.28 7.15
CA CYS A 86 -3.29 -4.31 6.39
C CYS A 86 -2.72 -5.73 6.60
N GLY A 87 -1.56 -5.82 7.24
CA GLY A 87 -0.88 -7.08 7.55
C GLY A 87 0.39 -6.84 8.35
N LEU A 88 1.09 -7.92 8.70
CA LEU A 88 2.35 -7.88 9.44
C LEU A 88 3.44 -8.59 8.64
N LYS A 89 4.63 -8.00 8.58
CA LYS A 89 5.80 -8.56 7.90
C LYS A 89 6.84 -9.03 8.91
N LEU A 90 7.26 -10.29 8.78
CA LEU A 90 8.38 -10.90 9.51
C LEU A 90 9.70 -10.74 8.75
#